data_AF-A0A359FX00-F1
#
_entry.id   AF-A0A359FX00-F1
#
_cell.length_a   1.000
_cell.length_b   1.000
_cell.length_c   1.000
_cell.angle_alpha   90.00
_cell.angle_beta   90.00
_cell.angle_gamma   90.00
#
_symmetry.space_group_name_H-M   'P 1'
#
loop_
_entity.id
_entity.type
_entity.pdbx_description
1 polymer ?
#
loop_
_entity_poly.entity_id
_entity_poly.type
_entity_poly.pdbx_seq_one_letter_code
_entity_poly.pdbx_strand_id
1 'polypeptide(L)' 'VGSDETSVKVKGQTDWIWVWQSQSASFISYEQSRGYASIIKNFPKGFKSSTLVSDALSAQLKTPAQKHQPCVAHMLR' A
#
# COMPACT_ATOMS: atom_id res chain seq x y z
N VAL A 1 -6.12 -7.17 -4.06
CA VAL A 1 -6.03 -5.82 -3.49
C VAL A 1 -4.88 -5.13 -4.18
N GLY A 2 -5.14 -4.04 -4.91
CA GLY A 2 -4.06 -3.17 -5.40
C GLY A 2 -3.57 -2.28 -4.26
N SER A 3 -2.27 -2.05 -4.16
CA SER A 3 -1.66 -1.17 -3.17
C SER A 3 -0.64 -0.27 -3.86
N ASP A 4 -0.68 1.01 -3.51
CA ASP A 4 0.28 1.99 -3.97
C ASP A 4 0.39 3.14 -2.94
N GLU A 5 1.46 3.91 -3.04
CA GLU A 5 1.65 5.10 -2.23
C GLU A 5 2.35 6.22 -2.98
N THR A 6 1.99 7.45 -2.64
CA THR A 6 2.64 8.64 -3.18
C THR A 6 2.99 9.62 -2.07
N SER A 7 4.10 10.33 -2.24
CA SER A 7 4.53 11.35 -1.30
C SER A 7 3.66 12.60 -1.42
N VAL A 8 3.37 13.25 -0.29
CA VAL A 8 2.71 14.55 -0.22
C VAL A 8 3.51 15.49 0.68
N LYS A 9 3.51 16.79 0.36
CA LYS A 9 4.12 17.82 1.19
C LYS A 9 3.08 18.44 2.12
N VAL A 10 3.21 18.23 3.42
CA VAL A 10 2.33 18.83 4.44
C VAL A 10 3.19 19.68 5.36
N LYS A 11 2.94 20.99 5.36
CA LYS A 11 3.70 21.98 6.15
C LYS A 11 5.23 21.85 5.97
N GLY A 12 5.66 21.57 4.73
CA GLY A 12 7.08 21.40 4.37
C GLY A 12 7.67 20.02 4.63
N GLN A 13 6.98 19.13 5.36
CA GLN A 13 7.43 17.76 5.63
C GLN A 13 6.92 16.78 4.57
N THR A 14 7.65 15.68 4.36
CA THR A 14 7.23 14.60 3.44
C THR A 14 6.38 13.60 4.20
N ASP A 15 5.10 13.55 3.88
CA ASP A 15 4.17 12.53 4.32
C ASP A 15 3.74 11.67 3.13
N TRP A 16 2.84 10.72 3.37
CA TRP A 16 2.46 9.69 2.41
C TRP A 16 0.95 9.55 2.34
N ILE A 17 0.43 9.49 1.12
CA ILE A 17 -0.93 9.05 0.85
C ILE A 17 -0.85 7.62 0.34
N TRP A 18 -1.51 6.73 1.07
CA TRP A 18 -1.66 5.33 0.71
C TRP A 18 -2.99 5.09 0.04
N VAL A 19 -3.01 4.19 -0.93
CA VAL A 19 -4.24 3.68 -1.52
C VAL A 19 -4.24 2.15 -1.50
N TRP A 20 -5.38 1.58 -1.12
CA TRP A 20 -5.68 0.17 -1.30
C TRP A 20 -6.99 0.02 -2.07
N GLN A 21 -6.98 -0.77 -3.14
CA GLN A 21 -8.12 -0.92 -4.03
C GLN A 21 -8.62 -2.37 -4.06
N SER A 22 -9.95 -2.50 -4.02
CA SER A 22 -10.69 -3.71 -4.35
C SER A 22 -11.48 -3.49 -5.65
N GLN A 23 -12.28 -4.47 -6.04
CA GLN A 23 -13.20 -4.32 -7.18
C GLN A 23 -14.32 -3.30 -6.91
N SER A 24 -14.68 -3.08 -5.64
CA SER A 24 -15.84 -2.27 -5.26
C SER A 24 -15.48 -0.89 -4.69
N ALA A 25 -14.27 -0.71 -4.18
CA ALA A 25 -13.89 0.52 -3.51
C ALA A 25 -12.38 0.79 -3.56
N SER A 26 -12.04 2.07 -3.39
CA SER A 26 -10.69 2.54 -3.09
C SER A 26 -10.67 3.12 -1.69
N PHE A 27 -9.76 2.63 -0.85
CA PHE A 27 -9.51 3.16 0.49
C PHE A 27 -8.23 4.01 0.44
N ILE A 28 -8.35 5.29 0.82
CA ILE A 28 -7.24 6.26 0.79
C ILE A 28 -6.95 6.69 2.23
N SER A 29 -5.68 6.67 2.64
CA SER A 29 -5.25 7.05 3.99
C SER A 29 -4.03 7.95 3.96
N TYR A 30 -4.01 8.96 4.84
CA TYR A 30 -2.86 9.81 5.09
C TYR A 30 -2.01 9.23 6.22
N GLU A 31 -0.70 9.15 5.98
CA GLU A 31 0.27 8.62 6.94
C GLU A 31 1.57 9.41 6.91
N GLN A 32 2.18 9.59 8.09
CA GLN A 32 3.48 10.25 8.22
C GLN A 32 4.65 9.33 7.84
N SER A 33 4.39 8.06 7.58
CA SER A 33 5.40 7.07 7.24
C SER A 33 5.08 6.33 5.93
N ARG A 34 6.12 6.03 5.15
CA ARG A 34 6.08 5.05 4.06
C ARG A 34 6.26 3.60 4.56
N GLY A 35 6.52 3.44 5.85
CA GLY A 35 6.92 2.16 6.43
C GLY A 35 5.74 1.22 6.67
N TYR A 36 6.07 -0.02 7.03
CA TYR A 36 5.11 -1.05 7.40
C TYR A 36 4.15 -0.64 8.54
N ALA A 37 4.56 0.30 9.39
CA ALA A 37 3.71 0.85 10.45
C ALA A 37 2.40 1.43 9.91
N SER A 38 2.44 2.10 8.76
CA SER A 38 1.29 2.65 8.06
C SER A 38 0.31 1.56 7.64
N ILE A 39 0.83 0.45 7.13
CA ILE A 39 -0.01 -0.69 6.73
C ILE A 39 -0.63 -1.35 7.95
N ILE A 40 0.13 -1.58 9.03
CA ILE A 40 -0.39 -2.18 10.26
C ILE A 40 -1.48 -1.31 10.91
N LYS A 41 -1.32 0.01 10.88
CA LYS A 41 -2.31 0.95 11.41
C LYS A 41 -3.66 0.84 10.68
N ASN A 42 -3.65 0.70 9.35
CA ASN A 42 -4.87 0.64 8.54
C ASN A 42 -5.42 -0.79 8.40
N PHE A 43 -4.53 -1.79 8.26
CA PHE A 43 -4.85 -3.20 8.02
C PHE A 43 -4.00 -4.11 8.91
N PRO A 44 -4.25 -4.15 10.24
CA PRO A 44 -3.42 -4.90 11.19
C PRO A 44 -3.39 -6.41 10.92
N LYS A 45 -4.41 -6.94 10.24
CA LYS A 45 -4.51 -8.36 9.86
C LYS A 45 -4.02 -8.65 8.44
N GLY A 46 -3.64 -7.62 7.67
CA GLY A 46 -3.28 -7.74 6.25
C GLY A 46 -4.45 -8.24 5.38
N PHE A 47 -4.11 -8.95 4.31
CA PHE A 47 -5.01 -9.43 3.26
C PHE A 47 -4.88 -10.95 3.04
N LYS A 48 -4.98 -11.73 4.12
CA LYS A 48 -4.69 -13.18 4.16
C LYS A 48 -5.52 -14.04 3.19
N SER A 49 -6.64 -13.53 2.68
CA SER A 49 -7.53 -14.21 1.73
C SER A 49 -7.51 -13.58 0.33
N SER A 50 -6.48 -12.80 0.01
CA SER A 50 -6.39 -12.08 -1.26
C SER A 50 -4.96 -11.99 -1.78
N THR A 51 -4.83 -11.80 -3.09
CA THR A 51 -3.55 -11.45 -3.72
C THR A 51 -3.31 -9.95 -3.57
N LEU A 52 -2.18 -9.57 -2.99
CA LEU A 52 -1.73 -8.19 -2.90
C LEU A 52 -0.90 -7.84 -4.15
N VAL A 53 -1.39 -6.87 -4.93
CA VAL A 53 -0.74 -6.37 -6.14
C VAL A 53 -0.07 -5.04 -5.80
N SER A 54 1.22 -4.92 -6.10
CA SER A 54 2.09 -3.96 -5.42
C SER A 54 3.35 -3.66 -6.26
N ASP A 55 4.01 -2.52 -6.05
CA ASP A 55 5.30 -2.16 -6.67
C ASP A 55 6.50 -2.87 -6.02
N ALA A 56 6.24 -3.85 -5.15
CA ALA A 56 7.22 -4.57 -4.34
C ALA A 56 7.98 -3.70 -3.31
N LEU A 57 7.42 -2.57 -2.86
CA LEU A 57 7.91 -1.90 -1.66
C LEU A 57 8.03 -2.89 -0.49
N SER A 58 9.14 -2.81 0.27
CA SER A 58 9.42 -3.72 1.39
C SER A 58 8.29 -3.78 2.43
N ALA A 59 7.61 -2.67 2.70
CA ALA A 59 6.42 -2.63 3.55
C ALA A 59 5.26 -3.46 2.97
N GLN A 60 4.98 -3.32 1.68
CA GLN A 60 3.93 -4.06 0.99
C GLN A 60 4.27 -5.56 0.91
N LEU A 61 5.53 -5.93 0.65
CA LEU A 61 6.00 -7.34 0.69
C LEU A 61 5.94 -7.97 2.08
N LYS A 62 6.15 -7.17 3.13
CA LYS A 62 6.02 -7.63 4.53
C LYS A 62 4.56 -7.85 4.96
N THR A 63 3.60 -7.33 4.20
CA THR A 63 2.17 -7.40 4.55
C THR A 63 1.65 -8.82 4.41
N PRO A 64 1.04 -9.42 5.46
CA PRO A 64 0.46 -10.75 5.35
C PRO A 64 -0.61 -10.78 4.25
N ALA A 65 -0.39 -11.55 3.19
CA ALA A 65 -1.34 -11.76 2.10
C ALA A 65 -1.36 -13.23 1.70
N GLN A 66 -2.40 -13.65 0.98
CA GLN A 66 -2.45 -15.02 0.44
C GLN A 66 -1.33 -15.24 -0.59
N LYS A 67 -1.13 -14.23 -1.45
CA LYS A 67 -0.10 -14.16 -2.48
C LYS A 67 0.31 -12.72 -2.68
N HIS A 68 1.52 -12.53 -3.20
CA HIS A 68 2.00 -11.24 -3.69
C HIS A 68 2.17 -11.32 -5.21
N GLN A 69 1.77 -10.26 -5.90
CA GLN A 69 1.94 -10.12 -7.34
C GLN A 69 2.58 -8.75 -7.63
N PRO A 70 3.65 -8.70 -8.43
CA PRO A 70 4.17 -7.44 -8.93
C PRO A 70 3.13 -6.69 -9.77
N CYS A 71 3.03 -5.38 -9.59
CA CYS A 71 2.18 -4.53 -10.39
C CYS A 71 2.78 -4.36 -11.79
N VAL A 72 2.13 -4.94 -12.80
CA VAL A 72 2.60 -4.87 -14.19
C VAL A 72 2.66 -3.43 -14.69
N ALA A 73 1.70 -2.59 -14.33
CA ALA A 73 1.72 -1.18 -14.71
C ALA A 73 2.96 -0.44 -14.19
N HIS A 74 3.43 -0.77 -12.99
CA HIS A 74 4.67 -0.22 -12.44
C HIS A 74 5.93 -0.78 -13.13
N MET A 75 5.92 -2.05 -13.53
CA MET A 75 7.04 -2.64 -14.26
C MET A 75 7.20 -2.08 -15.69
N LEU A 76 6.12 -1.56 -16.27
CA LEU A 76 6.10 -0.98 -17.62
C LEU A 76 6.34 0.53 -17.64
N ARG A 77 6.53 1.17 -16.47
CA ARG A 77 6.76 2.61 -16.32
C ARG A 77 8.25 2.93 -16.40
#